data_AF-A0A147GRX9-F1
#
_entry.id   AF-A0A147GRX9-F1
#
_cell.length_a   1.000
_cell.length_b   1.000
_cell.length_c   1.000
_cell.angle_alpha   90.00
_cell.angle_beta   90.00
_cell.angle_gamma   90.00
#
_symmetry.space_group_name_H-M   'P 1'
#
loop_
_entity.id
_entity.type
_entity.pdbx_description
1 polymer ?
#
loop_
_entity_poly.entity_id
_entity_poly.type
_entity_poly.pdbx_seq_one_letter_code
_entity_poly.pdbx_strand_id
1 'polypeptide(L)'
;KTGTGAAAPPDFCAAHLTLDRIVGWAPEAGHKAGDGGPVVVTYTYHVQPAPWARDAEAQRVFPMVARVVEGDGRLELRQAFVRGEQGWVPTIGG
;
A
#
# COMPACT_ATOMS: atom_id res chain seq x y z
N LYS A 1 3.33 22.11 -17.56
CA LYS A 1 1.92 21.66 -17.67
C LYS A 1 1.51 21.11 -16.32
N THR A 2 0.81 21.91 -15.52
CA THR A 2 0.25 21.51 -14.22
C THR A 2 -0.97 20.64 -14.48
N GLY A 3 -0.81 19.33 -14.31
CA GLY A 3 -1.91 18.38 -14.41
C GLY A 3 -2.66 18.32 -13.10
N THR A 4 -3.72 19.12 -12.98
CA THR A 4 -4.74 18.97 -11.93
C THR A 4 -5.68 17.85 -12.37
N GLY A 5 -5.26 16.60 -12.20
CA GLY A 5 -6.13 15.44 -12.41
C GLY A 5 -6.67 14.96 -11.08
N ALA A 6 -7.98 15.01 -10.86
CA ALA A 6 -8.61 14.14 -9.87
C ALA A 6 -8.14 12.71 -10.14
N ALA A 7 -7.69 11.99 -9.12
CA ALA A 7 -7.12 10.65 -9.28
C ALA A 7 -8.11 9.77 -10.05
N ALA A 8 -7.77 9.42 -11.30
CA ALA A 8 -8.54 8.46 -12.06
C ALA A 8 -8.55 7.14 -11.29
N PRO A 9 -9.61 6.31 -11.42
CA PRO A 9 -9.61 4.98 -10.85
C PRO A 9 -8.33 4.24 -11.27
N PRO A 10 -7.66 3.51 -10.36
CA PRO A 10 -6.48 2.77 -10.72
C PRO A 10 -6.81 1.81 -11.86
N ASP A 11 -6.16 2.01 -13.01
CA ASP A 11 -6.36 1.25 -14.25
C ASP A 11 -5.23 0.24 -14.50
N PHE A 12 -4.24 0.19 -13.60
CA PHE A 12 -3.08 -0.67 -13.69
C PHE A 12 -2.96 -1.60 -12.48
N CYS A 13 -3.16 -2.90 -12.71
CA CYS A 13 -3.01 -3.96 -11.71
C CYS A 13 -1.87 -4.91 -12.11
N ALA A 14 -0.84 -5.02 -11.27
CA ALA A 14 0.34 -5.87 -11.53
C ALA A 14 0.45 -7.07 -10.58
N ALA A 15 -0.20 -7.02 -9.41
CA ALA A 15 -0.18 -8.09 -8.43
C ALA A 15 -1.36 -7.98 -7.47
N HIS A 16 -1.73 -9.10 -6.85
CA HIS A 16 -2.52 -9.12 -5.63
C HIS A 16 -1.59 -9.24 -4.43
N LEU A 17 -1.88 -8.45 -3.39
CA LEU A 17 -1.16 -8.50 -2.13
C LEU A 17 -2.05 -9.13 -1.07
N THR A 18 -1.49 -10.04 -0.30
CA THR A 18 -2.15 -10.57 0.92
C THR A 18 -1.34 -10.17 2.14
N LEU A 19 -2.03 -9.82 3.22
CA LEU A 19 -1.38 -9.56 4.50
C LEU A 19 -0.59 -10.80 4.93
N ASP A 20 0.69 -10.62 5.26
CA ASP A 20 1.51 -11.65 5.89
C ASP A 20 1.44 -11.46 7.42
N ARG A 21 2.02 -10.38 7.96
CA ARG A 21 1.92 -10.05 9.38
C ARG A 21 1.92 -8.55 9.66
N ILE A 22 1.24 -8.17 10.73
CA ILE A 22 1.33 -6.82 11.28
C ILE A 22 2.63 -6.70 12.08
N VAL A 23 3.43 -5.69 11.74
CA VAL A 23 4.70 -5.37 12.42
C VAL A 23 4.44 -4.38 13.56
N GLY A 24 3.52 -3.44 13.37
CA GLY A 24 3.13 -2.49 14.40
C GLY A 24 2.11 -1.46 13.90
N TRP A 25 1.66 -0.61 14.80
CA TRP A 25 0.78 0.51 14.47
C TRP A 25 1.03 1.69 15.41
N ALA A 26 0.83 2.90 14.89
CA ALA A 26 0.96 4.13 15.66
C ALA A 26 0.01 5.20 15.11
N PRO A 27 -0.42 6.19 15.92
CA PRO A 27 -1.07 7.39 15.39
C PRO A 27 -0.21 8.00 14.28
N GLU A 28 -0.88 8.53 13.25
CA GLU A 28 -0.20 9.29 12.21
C GLU A 28 0.51 10.52 12.80
N ALA A 29 1.59 10.96 12.15
CA ALA A 29 2.36 12.11 12.63
C ALA A 29 1.47 13.35 12.75
N GLY A 30 1.49 13.99 13.92
CA GLY A 30 0.60 15.12 14.24
C GLY A 30 -0.68 14.73 15.00
N HIS A 31 -1.00 13.43 15.09
CA HIS A 31 -2.12 12.91 15.87
C HIS A 31 -1.67 12.31 17.20
N LYS A 32 -2.55 12.37 18.20
CA LYS A 32 -2.35 11.76 19.52
C LYS A 32 -3.10 10.45 19.63
N ALA A 33 -2.56 9.49 20.36
CA ALA A 33 -3.30 8.28 20.67
C ALA A 33 -4.62 8.62 21.39
N GLY A 34 -5.74 8.12 20.86
CA GLY A 34 -7.08 8.33 21.43
C GLY A 34 -7.84 9.55 20.92
N ASP A 35 -7.29 10.35 20.01
CA ASP A 35 -8.00 11.49 19.40
C ASP A 35 -8.96 11.10 18.26
N GLY A 36 -9.01 9.81 17.91
CA GLY A 36 -9.82 9.29 16.80
C GLY A 36 -9.24 9.56 15.41
N GLY A 37 -8.03 10.10 15.33
CA GLY A 37 -7.31 10.37 14.08
C GLY A 37 -6.76 9.11 13.40
N PRO A 38 -6.11 9.27 12.23
CA PRO A 38 -5.56 8.17 11.47
C PRO A 38 -4.51 7.38 12.25
N VAL A 39 -4.54 6.05 12.09
CA VAL A 39 -3.54 5.12 12.62
C VAL A 39 -2.80 4.50 11.44
N VAL A 40 -1.49 4.67 11.43
CA VAL A 40 -0.61 4.03 10.44
C VAL A 40 -0.30 2.62 10.91
N VAL A 41 -0.76 1.63 10.14
CA VAL A 41 -0.43 0.22 10.34
C VAL A 41 0.73 -0.15 9.43
N THR A 42 1.76 -0.77 10.00
CA THR A 42 2.93 -1.29 9.28
C THR A 42 2.84 -2.81 9.22
N TYR A 43 2.98 -3.39 8.03
CA TYR A 43 2.81 -4.83 7.81
C TYR A 43 3.70 -5.34 6.69
N THR A 44 4.08 -6.62 6.75
CA THR A 44 4.64 -7.35 5.61
C THR A 44 3.52 -7.98 4.78
N TYR A 45 3.83 -8.34 3.55
CA TYR A 45 2.85 -8.85 2.59
C TYR A 45 3.42 -10.00 1.78
N HIS A 46 2.52 -10.86 1.28
CA HIS A 46 2.83 -11.80 0.22
C HIS A 46 2.33 -11.30 -1.13
N VAL A 47 3.07 -11.64 -2.20
CA VAL A 47 2.79 -11.17 -3.56
C VAL A 47 2.32 -12.32 -4.44
N GLN A 48 1.16 -12.13 -5.06
CA GLN A 48 0.67 -12.95 -6.17
C GLN A 48 0.75 -12.10 -7.45
N PRO A 49 1.91 -12.07 -8.13
CA PRO A 49 2.09 -11.23 -9.31
C PRO A 49 1.26 -11.77 -10.48
N ALA A 50 0.80 -10.86 -11.34
CA ALA A 50 0.31 -11.23 -12.66
C ALA A 50 1.43 -11.96 -13.43
N PRO A 51 1.11 -12.86 -14.39
CA PRO A 51 2.12 -13.66 -15.08
C PRO A 51 3.25 -12.83 -15.71
N TRP A 52 2.93 -11.65 -16.24
CA TRP A 52 3.90 -10.74 -16.87
C TRP A 52 4.80 -10.02 -15.86
N ALA A 53 4.37 -9.86 -14.60
CA ALA A 53 5.06 -9.02 -13.62
C ALA A 53 6.36 -9.65 -13.08
N ARG A 54 6.65 -10.90 -13.45
CA ARG A 54 7.93 -11.58 -13.23
C ARG A 54 8.89 -11.51 -14.41
N ASP A 55 8.45 -11.00 -15.56
CA ASP A 55 9.30 -10.83 -16.73
C ASP A 55 10.36 -9.76 -16.46
N ALA A 56 11.62 -10.07 -16.74
CA ALA A 56 12.75 -9.18 -16.46
C ALA A 56 12.68 -7.88 -17.26
N GLU A 57 12.19 -7.92 -18.50
CA GLU A 57 11.97 -6.72 -19.31
C GLU A 57 10.82 -5.88 -18.75
N ALA A 58 9.73 -6.52 -18.32
CA ALA A 58 8.63 -5.81 -17.67
C ALA A 58 9.10 -5.14 -16.36
N GLN A 59 9.88 -5.83 -15.53
CA GLN A 59 10.43 -5.26 -14.30
C GLN A 59 11.42 -4.12 -14.56
N ARG A 60 12.21 -4.20 -15.64
CA ARG A 60 13.10 -3.12 -16.09
C ARG A 60 12.32 -1.85 -16.46
N VAL A 61 11.17 -1.99 -17.10
CA VAL A 61 10.32 -0.85 -17.53
C VAL A 61 9.44 -0.34 -16.37
N PHE A 62 9.03 -1.22 -15.46
CA PHE A 62 8.18 -0.92 -14.30
C PHE A 62 8.91 -1.18 -12.97
N PRO A 63 9.84 -0.31 -12.55
CA PRO A 63 10.66 -0.55 -11.37
C PRO A 63 9.86 -0.64 -10.06
N MET A 64 8.68 -0.02 -9.98
CA MET A 64 7.78 -0.19 -8.85
C MET A 64 7.21 -1.61 -8.74
N VAL A 65 6.93 -2.26 -9.87
CA VAL A 65 6.48 -3.67 -9.90
C VAL A 65 7.61 -4.57 -9.42
N ALA A 66 8.83 -4.35 -9.90
CA ALA A 66 10.02 -5.08 -9.46
C ALA A 66 10.19 -5.00 -7.93
N ARG A 67 10.14 -3.78 -7.37
CA ARG A 67 10.27 -3.56 -5.93
C ARG A 67 9.21 -4.29 -5.12
N VAL A 68 7.95 -4.29 -5.58
CA VAL A 68 6.87 -5.00 -4.88
C VAL A 68 7.10 -6.51 -4.94
N VAL A 69 7.43 -7.06 -6.10
CA VAL A 69 7.68 -8.50 -6.28
C VAL A 69 8.89 -8.98 -5.45
N GLU A 70 9.99 -8.23 -5.45
CA GLU A 70 11.18 -8.53 -4.63
C GLU A 70 10.90 -8.43 -3.12
N GLY A 71 9.86 -7.69 -2.74
CA GLY A 71 9.47 -7.47 -1.36
C GLY A 71 8.63 -8.56 -0.70
N ASP A 72 8.26 -9.61 -1.45
CA ASP A 72 7.45 -10.73 -0.97
C ASP A 72 7.99 -11.31 0.34
N GLY A 73 7.20 -11.20 1.42
CA GLY A 73 7.51 -11.67 2.77
C GLY A 73 8.66 -10.93 3.48
N ARG A 74 9.18 -9.83 2.91
CA ARG A 74 10.39 -9.17 3.41
C ARG A 74 10.26 -7.67 3.60
N LEU A 75 9.54 -6.99 2.70
CA LEU A 75 9.36 -5.55 2.79
C LEU A 75 8.09 -5.21 3.56
N GLU A 76 8.15 -4.06 4.24
CA GLU A 76 7.03 -3.51 4.98
C GLU A 76 6.30 -2.44 4.15
N LEU A 77 4.98 -2.47 4.21
CA LEU A 77 4.10 -1.42 3.75
C LEU A 77 3.48 -0.69 4.94
N ARG A 78 3.22 0.60 4.75
CA ARG A 78 2.56 1.46 5.72
C ARG A 78 1.27 1.96 5.10
N GLN A 79 0.15 1.73 5.76
CA GLN A 79 -1.15 2.22 5.34
C GLN A 79 -1.82 2.90 6.52
N ALA A 80 -2.29 4.12 6.32
CA ALA A 80 -3.11 4.82 7.29
C ALA A 80 -4.56 4.34 7.20
N PHE A 81 -5.19 4.19 8.37
CA PHE A 81 -6.58 3.80 8.53
C PHE A 81 -7.28 4.74 9.49
N VAL A 82 -8.54 5.04 9.21
CA VAL A 82 -9.43 5.76 10.12
C VAL A 82 -10.58 4.85 10.55
N ARG A 83 -11.07 5.05 11.77
CA ARG A 83 -12.23 4.33 12.27
C ARG A 83 -13.51 4.97 11.73
N GLY A 84 -14.08 4.35 10.70
CA GLY A 84 -15.44 4.65 10.24
C GLY A 84 -16.50 3.92 11.07
N GLU A 85 -17.76 4.19 10.76
CA GLU A 85 -18.92 3.60 11.45
C GLU A 85 -18.96 2.07 11.38
N GLN A 86 -18.55 1.51 10.23
CA GLN A 86 -18.58 0.07 9.95
C GLN A 86 -17.26 -0.64 10.27
N GLY A 87 -16.24 0.08 10.75
CA GLY A 87 -14.93 -0.47 11.01
C GLY A 87 -13.80 0.42 10.50
N TRP A 88 -12.61 -0.16 10.39
CA TRP A 88 -11.43 0.55 9.89
C TRP A 88 -11.47 0.61 8.38
N VAL A 89 -11.27 1.80 7.83
CA VAL A 89 -11.16 2.01 6.38
C VAL A 89 -9.81 2.65 6.06
N PRO A 90 -9.15 2.25 4.96
CA PRO A 90 -7.89 2.85 4.56
C PRO A 90 -8.13 4.31 4.14
N THR A 91 -7.23 5.20 4.51
CA THR A 91 -7.20 6.56 3.96
C THR A 91 -6.57 6.50 2.57
N ILE A 92 -7.33 6.84 1.53
CA ILE A 92 -6.82 6.92 0.17
C ILE A 92 -6.20 8.31 -0.01
N GLY A 93 -4.87 8.38 -0.13
CA GLY A 93 -4.12 9.62 -0.37
C GLY A 93 -3.26 10.05 0.82
N GLY A 94 -1.99 9.65 0.78
CA GLY A 94 -0.89 10.22 1.54
C GLY A 94 0.34 10.24 0.65
#